data_AF-A0A7V0ZL16-F1
#
_entry.id   AF-A0A7V0ZL16-F1
#
_cell.length_a   1.000
_cell.length_b   1.000
_cell.length_c   1.000
_cell.angle_alpha   90.00
_cell.angle_beta   90.00
_cell.angle_gamma   90.00
#
_symmetry.space_group_name_H-M   'P 1'
#
loop_
_entity.id
_entity.type
_entity.pdbx_description
1 polymer ?
#
loop_
_entity_poly.entity_id
_entity_poly.type
_entity_poly.pdbx_seq_one_letter_code
_entity_poly.pdbx_strand_id
1 'polypeptide(L)'
;MSNFLSAYSIQTWLESCPQGYLMDTEYGHAPGEEEPDAFLDNDVLREDAIRTTTQLVLGERCALAASSGLINCAPDYASKHFLATQTLDEARHVEIFTQRLYDLGIKDDDLESTLQQYGNPNLVKFAEVLLEKVDKGDFVAGVVGQNIVLEGMAFSVFEMLQAISQTSNTKLAHILSGTIADERRHVGFGENRIGALITQYPNRKPEIEQMQKDMTYHMLATFADSFSDRAETLEESRRILGSGESDGGAAVWHGADLSVAEPEEMEKVLADTVLKEFKVRLGRIGLEYQSPPKPKAA
;
A
#
# COMPACT_ATOMS: atom_id res chain seq x y z
N MET A 1 -29.78 5.54 -10.51
CA MET A 1 -28.39 5.17 -10.22
C MET A 1 -28.39 4.52 -8.85
N SER A 2 -27.86 3.31 -8.70
CA SER A 2 -27.68 2.73 -7.36
C SER A 2 -26.82 3.68 -6.54
N ASN A 3 -27.18 3.91 -5.28
CA ASN A 3 -26.33 4.66 -4.37
C ASN A 3 -25.08 3.81 -4.11
N PHE A 4 -23.97 4.08 -4.81
CA PHE A 4 -22.74 3.27 -4.70
C PHE A 4 -22.28 3.15 -3.24
N LEU A 5 -22.54 4.17 -2.42
CA LEU A 5 -22.21 4.19 -0.99
C LEU A 5 -22.96 3.13 -0.16
N SER A 6 -24.04 2.54 -0.68
CA SER A 6 -24.72 1.41 -0.02
C SER A 6 -23.84 0.16 0.09
N ALA A 7 -22.89 -0.01 -0.84
CA ALA A 7 -21.89 -1.08 -0.77
C ALA A 7 -20.79 -0.83 0.29
N TYR A 8 -20.71 0.40 0.81
CA TYR A 8 -19.70 0.86 1.77
C TYR A 8 -20.30 1.11 3.16
N SER A 9 -21.37 0.39 3.50
CA SER A 9 -21.98 0.49 4.83
C SER A 9 -21.15 -0.23 5.89
N ILE A 10 -21.25 0.21 7.15
CA ILE A 10 -20.63 -0.49 8.29
C ILE A 10 -21.12 -1.94 8.37
N GLN A 11 -22.40 -2.21 8.06
CA GLN A 11 -22.93 -3.58 8.06
C GLN A 11 -22.20 -4.46 7.04
N THR A 12 -22.04 -3.96 5.81
CA THR A 12 -21.31 -4.68 4.76
C THR A 12 -19.84 -4.90 5.15
N TRP A 13 -19.21 -3.89 5.77
CA TRP A 13 -17.86 -4.04 6.30
C TRP A 13 -17.79 -5.14 7.37
N LEU A 14 -18.68 -5.13 8.37
CA LEU A 14 -18.73 -6.16 9.42
C LEU A 14 -18.85 -7.57 8.86
N GLU A 15 -19.77 -7.77 7.90
CA GLU A 15 -20.05 -9.08 7.29
C GLU A 15 -18.92 -9.59 6.38
N SER A 16 -18.15 -8.69 5.75
CA SER A 16 -17.12 -9.06 4.77
C SER A 16 -15.70 -9.07 5.32
N CYS A 17 -15.39 -8.19 6.27
CA CYS A 17 -14.06 -8.02 6.83
C CYS A 17 -13.90 -8.85 8.13
N PRO A 18 -14.31 -8.39 9.33
CA PRO A 18 -14.08 -9.13 10.57
C PRO A 18 -14.89 -10.43 10.66
N GLN A 19 -16.04 -10.54 10.00
CA GLN A 19 -16.84 -11.78 9.93
C GLN A 19 -16.68 -12.52 8.59
N GLY A 20 -15.77 -12.07 7.73
CA GLY A 20 -15.46 -12.69 6.46
C GLY A 20 -14.00 -13.13 6.43
N TYR A 21 -13.18 -12.45 5.64
CA TYR A 21 -11.80 -12.90 5.39
C TYR A 21 -10.83 -12.73 6.58
N LEU A 22 -11.20 -11.98 7.63
CA LEU A 22 -10.41 -11.91 8.88
C LEU A 22 -10.91 -12.86 9.97
N MET A 23 -12.00 -13.59 9.73
CA MET A 23 -12.50 -14.58 10.69
C MET A 23 -11.42 -15.64 10.96
N ASP A 24 -11.24 -15.99 12.23
CA ASP A 24 -10.27 -16.99 12.70
C ASP A 24 -8.80 -16.67 12.38
N THR A 25 -8.47 -15.41 12.09
CA THR A 25 -7.08 -14.95 11.91
C THR A 25 -6.48 -14.41 13.22
N GLU A 26 -5.15 -14.50 13.32
CA GLU A 26 -4.32 -13.84 14.34
C GLU A 26 -3.43 -12.84 13.60
N TYR A 27 -3.55 -11.54 13.90
CA TYR A 27 -2.86 -10.47 13.17
C TYR A 27 -2.96 -10.58 11.62
N GLY A 28 -4.07 -11.11 11.09
CA GLY A 28 -4.31 -11.25 9.65
C GLY A 28 -3.69 -12.49 8.99
N HIS A 29 -3.05 -13.37 9.75
CA HIS A 29 -2.54 -14.65 9.28
C HIS A 29 -3.18 -15.83 10.04
N ALA A 30 -2.91 -17.07 9.62
CA ALA A 30 -3.48 -18.23 10.31
C ALA A 30 -2.80 -18.42 11.68
N PRO A 31 -3.53 -18.89 12.72
CA PRO A 31 -2.94 -19.14 14.03
C PRO A 31 -1.74 -20.09 13.96
N GLY A 32 -0.64 -19.71 14.60
CA GLY A 32 0.59 -20.50 14.63
C GLY A 32 1.51 -20.35 13.41
N GLU A 33 1.21 -19.48 12.46
CA GLU A 33 2.17 -19.10 11.41
C GLU A 33 3.25 -18.16 11.98
N GLU A 34 4.51 -18.45 11.65
CA GLU A 34 5.69 -17.72 12.13
C GLU A 34 6.52 -17.18 10.96
N GLU A 35 7.42 -16.23 11.24
CA GLU A 35 8.40 -15.79 10.24
C GLU A 35 9.37 -16.96 9.95
N PRO A 36 9.70 -17.26 8.68
CA PRO A 36 10.57 -18.38 8.36
C PRO A 36 11.99 -18.21 8.92
N ASP A 37 12.60 -19.29 9.40
CA ASP A 37 13.98 -19.30 9.95
C ASP A 37 15.00 -18.62 9.02
N ALA A 38 14.84 -18.77 7.69
CA ALA A 38 15.70 -18.12 6.71
C ALA A 38 15.76 -16.57 6.86
N PHE A 39 14.65 -15.94 7.26
CA PHE A 39 14.58 -14.50 7.52
C PHE A 39 15.06 -14.13 8.93
N LEU A 40 15.16 -15.07 9.86
CA LEU A 40 15.60 -14.81 11.23
C LEU A 40 17.12 -15.04 11.40
N ASP A 41 17.64 -16.08 10.72
CA ASP A 41 19.02 -16.56 10.83
C ASP A 41 19.98 -15.88 9.84
N ASN A 42 19.45 -15.25 8.78
CA ASN A 42 20.26 -14.53 7.79
C ASN A 42 20.11 -13.01 7.96
N ASP A 43 21.17 -12.34 8.39
CA ASP A 43 21.14 -10.90 8.68
C ASP A 43 20.77 -10.05 7.45
N VAL A 44 21.17 -10.44 6.24
CA VAL A 44 20.85 -9.70 4.99
C VAL A 44 19.37 -9.79 4.67
N LEU A 45 18.79 -11.00 4.74
CA LEU A 45 17.35 -11.21 4.51
C LEU A 45 16.51 -10.56 5.61
N ARG A 46 16.95 -10.64 6.86
CA ARG A 46 16.28 -10.00 7.99
C ARG A 46 16.26 -8.49 7.84
N GLU A 47 17.41 -7.88 7.52
CA GLU A 47 17.51 -6.44 7.33
C GLU A 47 16.62 -5.96 6.17
N ASP A 48 16.58 -6.68 5.05
CA ASP A 48 15.70 -6.34 3.93
C ASP A 48 14.21 -6.46 4.30
N ALA A 49 13.84 -7.51 5.05
CA ALA A 49 12.49 -7.68 5.56
C ALA A 49 12.08 -6.55 6.51
N ILE A 50 12.99 -6.10 7.38
CA ILE A 50 12.79 -4.93 8.27
C ILE A 50 12.63 -3.65 7.46
N ARG A 51 13.48 -3.40 6.45
CA ARG A 51 13.41 -2.22 5.57
C ARG A 51 12.10 -2.16 4.82
N THR A 52 11.67 -3.29 4.26
CA THR A 52 10.42 -3.40 3.51
C THR A 52 9.22 -3.20 4.44
N THR A 53 9.19 -3.86 5.60
CA THR A 53 8.11 -3.72 6.59
C THR A 53 8.04 -2.31 7.16
N THR A 54 9.18 -1.62 7.32
CA THR A 54 9.22 -0.20 7.72
C THR A 54 8.46 0.69 6.74
N GLN A 55 8.60 0.47 5.43
CA GLN A 55 7.85 1.28 4.45
C GLN A 55 6.35 1.02 4.56
N LEU A 56 5.93 -0.23 4.80
CA LEU A 56 4.54 -0.58 5.02
C LEU A 56 4.00 0.16 6.25
N VAL A 57 4.67 0.06 7.41
CA VAL A 57 4.24 0.76 8.63
C VAL A 57 4.12 2.28 8.41
N LEU A 58 5.09 2.90 7.72
CA LEU A 58 5.05 4.35 7.46
C LEU A 58 3.92 4.75 6.50
N GLY A 59 3.68 3.96 5.46
CA GLY A 59 2.56 4.15 4.54
C GLY A 59 1.22 4.05 5.26
N GLU A 60 1.05 3.03 6.10
CA GLU A 60 -0.18 2.81 6.86
C GLU A 60 -0.39 3.84 7.96
N ARG A 61 0.68 4.33 8.62
CA ARG A 61 0.58 5.46 9.56
C ARG A 61 0.10 6.74 8.86
N CYS A 62 0.57 6.98 7.63
CA CYS A 62 0.07 8.08 6.80
C CYS A 62 -1.42 7.89 6.47
N ALA A 63 -1.80 6.69 6.01
CA ALA A 63 -3.17 6.35 5.66
C ALA A 63 -4.13 6.47 6.86
N LEU A 64 -3.72 6.01 8.03
CA LEU A 64 -4.45 6.13 9.27
C LEU A 64 -4.70 7.60 9.66
N ALA A 65 -3.66 8.43 9.60
CA ALA A 65 -3.78 9.86 9.91
C ALA A 65 -4.66 10.59 8.88
N ALA A 66 -4.52 10.28 7.59
CA ALA A 66 -5.30 10.90 6.53
C ALA A 66 -6.78 10.50 6.61
N SER A 67 -7.09 9.21 6.70
CA SER A 67 -8.47 8.69 6.80
C SER A 67 -9.19 9.23 8.04
N SER A 68 -8.52 9.26 9.19
CA SER A 68 -9.11 9.79 10.43
C SER A 68 -9.44 11.27 10.34
N GLY A 69 -8.57 12.08 9.73
CA GLY A 69 -8.85 13.50 9.45
C GLY A 69 -9.98 13.70 8.43
N LEU A 70 -10.02 12.86 7.38
CA LEU A 70 -11.04 12.89 6.34
C LEU A 70 -12.46 12.66 6.87
N ILE A 71 -12.63 11.86 7.94
CA ILE A 71 -13.93 11.67 8.58
C ILE A 71 -14.53 13.03 8.97
N ASN A 72 -13.76 13.96 9.51
CA ASN A 72 -14.28 15.25 9.97
C ASN A 72 -14.75 16.15 8.82
N CYS A 73 -14.00 16.19 7.72
CA CYS A 73 -14.32 17.02 6.55
C CYS A 73 -15.23 16.33 5.52
N ALA A 74 -15.61 15.08 5.76
CA ALA A 74 -16.52 14.33 4.88
C ALA A 74 -17.85 15.07 4.64
N PRO A 75 -18.30 15.15 3.37
CA PRO A 75 -19.43 15.99 2.96
C PRO A 75 -20.80 15.40 3.29
N ASP A 76 -20.85 14.10 3.62
CA ASP A 76 -22.06 13.37 3.94
C ASP A 76 -21.77 12.20 4.89
N TYR A 77 -22.81 11.71 5.56
CA TYR A 77 -22.69 10.63 6.54
C TYR A 77 -22.28 9.29 5.92
N ALA A 78 -22.63 9.04 4.67
CA ALA A 78 -22.29 7.77 4.03
C ALA A 78 -20.77 7.70 3.77
N SER A 79 -20.15 8.81 3.33
CA SER A 79 -18.68 8.93 3.33
C SER A 79 -18.09 8.81 4.73
N LYS A 80 -18.70 9.41 5.78
CA LYS A 80 -18.22 9.25 7.16
C LYS A 80 -18.23 7.80 7.64
N HIS A 81 -19.29 7.05 7.32
CA HIS A 81 -19.38 5.63 7.67
C HIS A 81 -18.27 4.81 7.02
N PHE A 82 -18.04 5.03 5.72
CA PHE A 82 -16.95 4.37 5.01
C PHE A 82 -15.58 4.75 5.57
N LEU A 83 -15.33 6.04 5.78
CA LEU A 83 -14.03 6.50 6.30
C LEU A 83 -13.78 5.99 7.72
N ALA A 84 -14.82 5.81 8.53
CA ALA A 84 -14.69 5.18 9.84
C ALA A 84 -14.25 3.71 9.74
N THR A 85 -14.75 2.96 8.76
CA THR A 85 -14.28 1.57 8.55
C THR A 85 -12.87 1.56 7.99
N GLN A 86 -12.56 2.45 7.04
CA GLN A 86 -11.22 2.58 6.49
C GLN A 86 -10.21 2.93 7.60
N THR A 87 -10.49 3.91 8.45
CA THR A 87 -9.60 4.27 9.58
C THR A 87 -9.33 3.08 10.51
N LEU A 88 -10.32 2.20 10.71
CA LEU A 88 -10.12 0.99 11.49
C LEU A 88 -9.27 -0.05 10.74
N ASP A 89 -9.47 -0.19 9.43
CA ASP A 89 -8.65 -1.03 8.57
C ASP A 89 -7.18 -0.56 8.60
N GLU A 90 -6.90 0.74 8.42
CA GLU A 90 -5.52 1.27 8.46
C GLU A 90 -4.89 1.16 9.86
N ALA A 91 -5.68 1.33 10.92
CA ALA A 91 -5.20 1.12 12.28
C ALA A 91 -4.74 -0.33 12.49
N ARG A 92 -5.50 -1.29 11.97
CA ARG A 92 -5.12 -2.70 11.96
C ARG A 92 -3.90 -2.94 11.08
N HIS A 93 -3.78 -2.30 9.92
CA HIS A 93 -2.58 -2.45 9.07
C HIS A 93 -1.31 -1.97 9.78
N VAL A 94 -1.37 -0.82 10.47
CA VAL A 94 -0.27 -0.37 11.33
C VAL A 94 0.05 -1.41 12.40
N GLU A 95 -0.95 -1.97 13.07
CA GLU A 95 -0.78 -2.97 14.11
C GLU A 95 -0.09 -4.25 13.59
N ILE A 96 -0.61 -4.86 12.51
CA ILE A 96 -0.09 -6.14 12.00
C ILE A 96 1.32 -6.00 11.40
N PHE A 97 1.62 -4.90 10.71
CA PHE A 97 2.99 -4.68 10.19
C PHE A 97 3.97 -4.28 11.29
N THR A 98 3.51 -3.59 12.34
CA THR A 98 4.35 -3.36 13.54
C THR A 98 4.62 -4.67 14.27
N GLN A 99 3.61 -5.54 14.42
CA GLN A 99 3.78 -6.87 14.98
C GLN A 99 4.83 -7.68 14.20
N ARG A 100 4.80 -7.61 12.87
CA ARG A 100 5.84 -8.23 12.03
C ARG A 100 7.25 -7.70 12.30
N LEU A 101 7.42 -6.40 12.56
CA LEU A 101 8.74 -5.88 12.97
C LEU A 101 9.22 -6.51 14.28
N TYR A 102 8.31 -6.73 15.24
CA TYR A 102 8.64 -7.44 16.48
C TYR A 102 9.01 -8.91 16.22
N ASP A 103 8.29 -9.58 15.33
CA ASP A 103 8.59 -10.96 14.94
C ASP A 103 9.97 -11.08 14.24
N LEU A 104 10.40 -10.02 13.55
CA LEU A 104 11.74 -9.88 12.95
C LEU A 104 12.83 -9.45 13.96
N GLY A 105 12.48 -9.33 15.25
CA GLY A 105 13.42 -9.07 16.33
C GLY A 105 13.63 -7.59 16.69
N ILE A 106 12.87 -6.67 16.11
CA ILE A 106 12.85 -5.27 16.57
C ILE A 106 12.19 -5.23 17.95
N LYS A 107 12.77 -4.50 18.90
CA LYS A 107 12.19 -4.31 20.23
C LYS A 107 11.29 -3.08 20.23
N ASP A 108 10.33 -3.05 21.15
CA ASP A 108 9.42 -1.92 21.31
C ASP A 108 10.16 -0.57 21.49
N ASP A 109 11.18 -0.55 22.35
CA ASP A 109 12.03 0.63 22.59
C ASP A 109 12.83 1.08 21.35
N ASP A 110 13.05 0.18 20.38
CA ASP A 110 13.80 0.42 19.14
C ASP A 110 12.89 0.69 17.93
N LEU A 111 11.56 0.66 18.09
CA LEU A 111 10.61 0.78 16.98
C LEU A 111 10.77 2.12 16.25
N GLU A 112 10.68 3.24 16.97
CA GLU A 112 10.71 4.56 16.33
C GLU A 112 12.09 4.89 15.71
N SER A 113 13.18 4.41 16.32
CA SER A 113 14.53 4.59 15.74
C SER A 113 14.70 3.74 14.47
N THR A 114 14.14 2.53 14.44
CA THR A 114 14.10 1.67 13.24
C THR A 114 13.31 2.32 12.11
N LEU A 115 12.11 2.83 12.41
CA LEU A 115 11.27 3.52 11.43
C LEU A 115 11.97 4.77 10.87
N GLN A 116 12.68 5.52 11.72
CA GLN A 116 13.46 6.68 11.29
C GLN A 116 14.67 6.28 10.43
N GLN A 117 15.39 5.22 10.81
CA GLN A 117 16.60 4.78 10.12
C GLN A 117 16.30 4.27 8.72
N TYR A 118 15.22 3.49 8.57
CA TYR A 118 14.90 2.84 7.30
C TYR A 118 13.81 3.55 6.50
N GLY A 119 13.14 4.57 7.06
CA GLY A 119 12.06 5.29 6.40
C GLY A 119 12.50 6.04 5.14
N ASN A 120 11.77 5.85 4.06
CA ASN A 120 12.04 6.57 2.81
C ASN A 120 11.64 8.06 2.95
N PRO A 121 12.55 9.01 2.67
CA PRO A 121 12.27 10.44 2.82
C PRO A 121 11.20 10.96 1.84
N ASN A 122 11.05 10.37 0.66
CA ASN A 122 9.99 10.70 -0.28
C ASN A 122 8.61 10.27 0.25
N LEU A 123 8.51 9.11 0.92
CA LEU A 123 7.26 8.68 1.55
C LEU A 123 6.87 9.61 2.70
N VAL A 124 7.83 10.00 3.54
CA VAL A 124 7.61 11.01 4.59
C VAL A 124 7.14 12.33 3.96
N LYS A 125 7.77 12.76 2.87
CA LYS A 125 7.38 13.99 2.19
C LYS A 125 5.99 13.93 1.57
N PHE A 126 5.62 12.78 1.00
CA PHE A 126 4.27 12.52 0.52
C PHE A 126 3.25 12.67 1.67
N ALA A 127 3.52 12.05 2.82
CA ALA A 127 2.66 12.12 3.99
C ALA A 127 2.46 13.57 4.46
N GLU A 128 3.53 14.36 4.54
CA GLU A 128 3.43 15.80 4.88
C GLU A 128 2.47 16.54 3.95
N VAL A 129 2.59 16.32 2.62
CA VAL A 129 1.76 17.01 1.62
C VAL A 129 0.29 16.60 1.74
N LEU A 130 0.01 15.30 1.89
CA LEU A 130 -1.35 14.79 2.06
C LEU A 130 -1.99 15.33 3.34
N LEU A 131 -1.29 15.19 4.48
CA LEU A 131 -1.83 15.57 5.79
C LEU A 131 -2.05 17.08 5.90
N GLU A 132 -1.24 17.92 5.24
CA GLU A 132 -1.50 19.37 5.16
C GLU A 132 -2.84 19.69 4.47
N LYS A 133 -3.23 18.93 3.44
CA LYS A 133 -4.53 19.12 2.76
C LYS A 133 -5.68 18.68 3.65
N VAL A 134 -5.53 17.55 4.34
CA VAL A 134 -6.53 17.00 5.25
C VAL A 134 -6.76 17.94 6.43
N ASP A 135 -5.70 18.48 7.04
CA ASP A 135 -5.77 19.44 8.15
C ASP A 135 -6.51 20.73 7.76
N LYS A 136 -6.33 21.19 6.52
CA LYS A 136 -7.07 22.33 5.95
C LYS A 136 -8.55 22.04 5.66
N GLY A 137 -9.01 20.81 5.90
CA GLY A 137 -10.37 20.37 5.63
C GLY A 137 -10.70 20.19 4.15
N ASP A 138 -9.67 20.09 3.28
CA ASP A 138 -9.88 19.84 1.85
C ASP A 138 -10.16 18.36 1.60
N PHE A 139 -11.43 17.99 1.74
CA PHE A 139 -11.89 16.62 1.54
C PHE A 139 -11.52 16.06 0.15
N VAL A 140 -11.60 16.88 -0.90
CA VAL A 140 -11.36 16.40 -2.27
C VAL A 140 -9.87 16.13 -2.46
N ALA A 141 -9.01 17.07 -2.07
CA ALA A 141 -7.56 16.85 -2.13
C ALA A 141 -7.14 15.67 -1.25
N GLY A 142 -7.74 15.53 -0.06
CA GLY A 142 -7.46 14.39 0.82
C GLY A 142 -7.86 13.05 0.20
N VAL A 143 -9.05 12.91 -0.39
CA VAL A 143 -9.45 11.67 -1.11
C VAL A 143 -8.58 11.40 -2.33
N VAL A 144 -8.16 12.44 -3.07
CA VAL A 144 -7.22 12.27 -4.19
C VAL A 144 -5.86 11.77 -3.69
N GLY A 145 -5.33 12.34 -2.62
CA GLY A 145 -4.04 11.89 -2.09
C GLY A 145 -4.10 10.52 -1.44
N GLN A 146 -5.09 10.28 -0.57
CA GLN A 146 -5.30 9.02 0.14
C GLN A 146 -5.71 7.89 -0.81
N ASN A 147 -6.91 7.98 -1.39
CA ASN A 147 -7.51 6.83 -2.08
C ASN A 147 -7.09 6.67 -3.54
N ILE A 148 -6.75 7.79 -4.21
CA ILE A 148 -6.30 7.75 -5.61
C ILE A 148 -4.78 7.56 -5.68
N VAL A 149 -3.98 8.37 -4.99
CA VAL A 149 -2.51 8.33 -5.15
C VAL A 149 -1.85 7.31 -4.23
N LEU A 150 -2.03 7.39 -2.91
CA LEU A 150 -1.36 6.50 -1.95
C LEU A 150 -1.82 5.06 -2.17
N GLU A 151 -3.08 4.76 -1.85
CA GLU A 151 -3.63 3.41 -1.98
C GLU A 151 -3.63 2.97 -3.43
N GLY A 152 -3.94 3.90 -4.35
CA GLY A 152 -4.09 3.55 -5.74
C GLY A 152 -2.82 3.02 -6.39
N MET A 153 -1.67 3.51 -5.92
CA MET A 153 -0.36 3.04 -6.37
C MET A 153 0.23 1.95 -5.45
N ALA A 154 0.02 2.06 -4.13
CA ALA A 154 0.46 1.06 -3.16
C ALA A 154 -0.22 -0.30 -3.38
N PHE A 155 -1.45 -0.31 -3.90
CA PHE A 155 -2.20 -1.51 -4.22
C PHE A 155 -1.39 -2.53 -5.05
N SER A 156 -0.74 -2.08 -6.13
CA SER A 156 0.07 -2.96 -6.97
C SER A 156 1.36 -3.43 -6.28
N VAL A 157 1.90 -2.63 -5.34
CA VAL A 157 3.05 -3.04 -4.51
C VAL A 157 2.64 -4.14 -3.55
N PHE A 158 1.48 -4.03 -2.90
CA PHE A 158 0.97 -5.11 -2.05
C PHE A 158 0.75 -6.41 -2.84
N GLU A 159 0.16 -6.34 -4.04
CA GLU A 159 -0.02 -7.53 -4.89
C GLU A 159 1.32 -8.17 -5.30
N MET A 160 2.33 -7.35 -5.61
CA MET A 160 3.68 -7.84 -5.90
C MET A 160 4.31 -8.52 -4.67
N LEU A 161 4.28 -7.86 -3.50
CA LEU A 161 4.82 -8.40 -2.25
C LEU A 161 4.11 -9.70 -1.86
N GLN A 162 2.80 -9.79 -2.07
CA GLN A 162 2.04 -11.00 -1.83
C GLN A 162 2.52 -12.12 -2.74
N ALA A 163 2.66 -11.86 -4.05
CA ALA A 163 3.10 -12.86 -5.02
C ALA A 163 4.51 -13.40 -4.68
N ILE A 164 5.43 -12.55 -4.24
CA ILE A 164 6.77 -12.97 -3.77
C ILE A 164 6.66 -13.80 -2.49
N SER A 165 5.78 -13.40 -1.57
CA SER A 165 5.65 -14.04 -0.26
C SER A 165 4.97 -15.40 -0.33
N GLN A 166 4.14 -15.67 -1.34
CA GLN A 166 3.45 -16.95 -1.51
C GLN A 166 4.40 -18.16 -1.49
N THR A 167 5.63 -17.98 -1.95
CA THR A 167 6.63 -19.05 -2.05
C THR A 167 7.70 -18.97 -0.95
N SER A 168 7.89 -17.80 -0.35
CA SER A 168 9.00 -17.53 0.56
C SER A 168 8.58 -17.27 2.01
N ASN A 169 7.35 -16.80 2.25
CA ASN A 169 6.86 -16.39 3.56
C ASN A 169 5.33 -16.45 3.61
N THR A 170 4.78 -17.62 3.96
CA THR A 170 3.33 -17.86 4.01
C THR A 170 2.60 -16.90 4.96
N LYS A 171 3.18 -16.63 6.13
CA LYS A 171 2.64 -15.68 7.11
C LYS A 171 2.43 -14.30 6.47
N LEU A 172 3.46 -13.73 5.86
CA LEU A 172 3.36 -12.43 5.19
C LEU A 172 2.36 -12.48 4.01
N ALA A 173 2.33 -13.57 3.24
CA ALA A 173 1.40 -13.71 2.12
C ALA A 173 -0.07 -13.66 2.57
N HIS A 174 -0.40 -14.25 3.73
CA HIS A 174 -1.74 -14.18 4.32
C HIS A 174 -2.07 -12.79 4.86
N ILE A 175 -1.14 -12.16 5.60
CA ILE A 175 -1.28 -10.76 6.07
C ILE A 175 -1.64 -9.86 4.89
N LEU A 176 -0.83 -9.92 3.81
CA LEU A 176 -1.02 -9.13 2.61
C LEU A 176 -2.32 -9.44 1.89
N SER A 177 -2.81 -10.69 1.93
CA SER A 177 -4.09 -11.06 1.34
C SER A 177 -5.26 -10.30 1.97
N GLY A 178 -5.27 -10.21 3.30
CA GLY A 178 -6.24 -9.42 4.06
C GLY A 178 -6.15 -7.95 3.68
N THR A 179 -4.96 -7.34 3.82
CA THR A 179 -4.70 -5.93 3.46
C THR A 179 -5.14 -5.60 2.03
N ILE A 180 -4.82 -6.44 1.04
CA ILE A 180 -5.25 -6.23 -0.35
C ILE A 180 -6.78 -6.23 -0.47
N ALA A 181 -7.50 -7.05 0.30
CA ALA A 181 -8.96 -7.04 0.30
C ALA A 181 -9.53 -5.73 0.87
N ASP A 182 -8.88 -5.16 1.89
CA ASP A 182 -9.14 -3.80 2.42
C ASP A 182 -8.91 -2.73 1.36
N GLU A 183 -7.71 -2.71 0.79
CA GLU A 183 -7.30 -1.70 -0.18
C GLU A 183 -8.19 -1.68 -1.42
N ARG A 184 -8.69 -2.84 -1.88
CA ARG A 184 -9.68 -2.90 -2.98
C ARG A 184 -10.91 -2.04 -2.70
N ARG A 185 -11.39 -2.00 -1.44
CA ARG A 185 -12.53 -1.17 -1.06
C ARG A 185 -12.13 0.29 -0.93
N HIS A 186 -10.96 0.58 -0.38
CA HIS A 186 -10.47 1.95 -0.20
C HIS A 186 -10.28 2.66 -1.55
N VAL A 187 -9.59 1.98 -2.46
CA VAL A 187 -9.50 2.32 -3.88
C VAL A 187 -10.87 2.53 -4.51
N GLY A 188 -11.77 1.57 -4.34
CA GLY A 188 -13.10 1.60 -4.94
C GLY A 188 -13.92 2.80 -4.46
N PHE A 189 -13.83 3.15 -3.17
CA PHE A 189 -14.49 4.33 -2.63
C PHE A 189 -13.94 5.61 -3.27
N GLY A 190 -12.61 5.76 -3.31
CA GLY A 190 -11.95 6.92 -3.91
C GLY A 190 -12.36 7.13 -5.36
N GLU A 191 -12.30 6.06 -6.17
CA GLU A 191 -12.70 6.08 -7.57
C GLU A 191 -14.15 6.53 -7.74
N ASN A 192 -15.09 5.89 -7.02
CA ASN A 192 -16.50 6.24 -7.16
C ASN A 192 -16.79 7.67 -6.66
N ARG A 193 -16.13 8.10 -5.57
CA ARG A 193 -16.33 9.43 -4.99
C ARG A 193 -15.83 10.53 -5.92
N ILE A 194 -14.62 10.39 -6.45
CA ILE A 194 -14.03 11.37 -7.36
C ILE A 194 -14.71 11.33 -8.74
N GLY A 195 -15.01 10.15 -9.27
CA GLY A 195 -15.76 9.99 -10.52
C GLY A 195 -17.16 10.62 -10.47
N ALA A 196 -17.89 10.44 -9.36
CA ALA A 196 -19.18 11.11 -9.15
C ALA A 196 -19.04 12.64 -9.07
N LEU A 197 -18.00 13.13 -8.36
CA LEU A 197 -17.73 14.57 -8.26
C LEU A 197 -17.43 15.20 -9.63
N ILE A 198 -16.62 14.56 -10.46
CA ILE A 198 -16.28 15.03 -11.81
C ILE A 198 -17.51 15.00 -12.71
N THR A 199 -18.33 13.95 -12.61
CA THR A 199 -19.59 13.85 -13.37
C THR A 199 -20.54 14.99 -13.01
N GLN A 200 -20.63 15.33 -11.72
CA GLN A 200 -21.49 16.40 -11.23
C GLN A 200 -20.93 17.81 -11.51
N TYR A 201 -19.60 17.97 -11.44
CA TYR A 201 -18.90 19.24 -11.61
C TYR A 201 -17.71 19.08 -12.59
N PRO A 202 -17.96 18.95 -13.91
CA PRO A 202 -16.89 18.71 -14.88
C PRO A 202 -15.81 19.79 -14.92
N ASN A 203 -16.16 21.02 -14.54
CA ASN A 203 -15.23 22.15 -14.45
C ASN A 203 -14.16 21.97 -13.35
N ARG A 204 -14.33 21.04 -12.42
CA ARG A 204 -13.33 20.72 -11.37
C ARG A 204 -12.28 19.70 -11.83
N LYS A 205 -12.49 19.03 -12.97
CA LYS A 205 -11.57 18.01 -13.48
C LYS A 205 -10.10 18.49 -13.55
N PRO A 206 -9.78 19.67 -14.13
CA PRO A 206 -8.39 20.12 -14.22
C PRO A 206 -7.73 20.35 -12.85
N GLU A 207 -8.51 20.78 -11.86
CA GLU A 207 -8.04 20.98 -10.48
C GLU A 207 -7.66 19.62 -9.84
N ILE A 208 -8.51 18.61 -10.01
CA ILE A 208 -8.31 17.25 -9.48
C ILE A 208 -7.10 16.58 -10.15
N GLU A 209 -6.94 16.74 -11.46
CA GLU A 209 -5.78 16.24 -12.21
C GLU A 209 -4.48 16.90 -11.72
N GLN A 210 -4.52 18.19 -11.40
CA GLN A 210 -3.38 18.90 -10.82
C GLN A 210 -3.05 18.38 -9.41
N MET A 211 -4.05 18.15 -8.55
CA MET A 211 -3.86 17.53 -7.23
C MET A 211 -3.19 16.14 -7.34
N GLN A 212 -3.69 15.30 -8.25
CA GLN A 212 -3.11 13.99 -8.53
C GLN A 212 -1.64 14.12 -8.94
N LYS A 213 -1.34 15.00 -9.89
CA LYS A 213 0.03 15.25 -10.37
C LYS A 213 0.98 15.61 -9.23
N ASP A 214 0.59 16.57 -8.39
CA ASP A 214 1.44 17.14 -7.36
C ASP A 214 1.81 16.11 -6.28
N MET A 215 0.88 15.19 -5.97
CA MET A 215 1.10 14.14 -4.97
C MET A 215 1.77 12.89 -5.53
N THR A 216 1.63 12.61 -6.83
CA THR A 216 2.18 11.38 -7.45
C THR A 216 3.70 11.34 -7.49
N TYR A 217 4.35 12.51 -7.57
CA TYR A 217 5.81 12.59 -7.66
C TYR A 217 6.52 11.83 -6.54
N HIS A 218 6.14 12.10 -5.28
CA HIS A 218 6.80 11.52 -4.11
C HIS A 218 6.54 10.01 -3.99
N MET A 219 5.36 9.53 -4.40
CA MET A 219 5.08 8.09 -4.45
C MET A 219 5.93 7.37 -5.50
N LEU A 220 6.04 7.92 -6.72
CA LEU A 220 6.90 7.33 -7.75
C LEU A 220 8.38 7.32 -7.33
N ALA A 221 8.85 8.38 -6.67
CA ALA A 221 10.20 8.44 -6.14
C ALA A 221 10.42 7.40 -5.02
N THR A 222 9.45 7.21 -4.14
CA THR A 222 9.50 6.16 -3.10
C THR A 222 9.65 4.77 -3.72
N PHE A 223 8.91 4.48 -4.79
CA PHE A 223 9.05 3.20 -5.48
C PHE A 223 10.42 3.06 -6.13
N ALA A 224 10.89 4.06 -6.87
CA ALA A 224 12.22 4.02 -7.48
C ALA A 224 13.33 3.76 -6.46
N ASP A 225 13.32 4.48 -5.34
CA ASP A 225 14.29 4.30 -4.26
C ASP A 225 14.21 2.91 -3.61
N SER A 226 13.04 2.27 -3.62
CA SER A 226 12.86 0.95 -3.03
C SER A 226 13.59 -0.15 -3.81
N PHE A 227 13.96 0.08 -5.08
CA PHE A 227 14.70 -0.87 -5.92
C PHE A 227 16.16 -0.49 -6.17
N SER A 228 16.54 0.78 -5.92
CA SER A 228 17.94 1.15 -5.93
C SER A 228 18.70 0.41 -4.83
N ASP A 229 19.82 -0.21 -5.19
CA ASP A 229 20.76 -0.88 -4.26
C ASP A 229 20.27 -2.18 -3.59
N ARG A 230 19.43 -3.00 -4.25
CA ARG A 230 19.02 -4.34 -3.76
C ARG A 230 19.77 -5.54 -4.36
N ALA A 231 20.83 -5.32 -5.14
CA ALA A 231 21.52 -6.40 -5.85
C ALA A 231 22.06 -7.50 -4.90
N GLU A 232 22.73 -7.11 -3.81
CA GLU A 232 23.29 -8.04 -2.82
C GLU A 232 22.18 -8.87 -2.14
N THR A 233 21.09 -8.23 -1.72
CA THR A 233 19.95 -8.92 -1.12
C THR A 233 19.33 -9.94 -2.08
N LEU A 234 19.17 -9.58 -3.35
CA LEU A 234 18.57 -10.46 -4.35
C LEU A 234 19.44 -11.68 -4.64
N GLU A 235 20.76 -11.50 -4.73
CA GLU A 235 21.71 -12.60 -4.85
C GLU A 235 21.65 -13.54 -3.64
N GLU A 236 21.62 -12.99 -2.42
CA GLU A 236 21.55 -13.80 -1.20
C GLU A 236 20.20 -14.51 -1.05
N SER A 237 19.09 -13.85 -1.41
CA SER A 237 17.75 -14.45 -1.46
C SER A 237 17.70 -15.65 -2.41
N ARG A 238 18.25 -15.52 -3.62
CA ARG A 238 18.36 -16.63 -4.58
C ARG A 238 19.20 -17.78 -4.03
N ARG A 239 20.27 -17.48 -3.30
CA ARG A 239 21.13 -18.49 -2.69
C ARG A 239 20.41 -19.26 -1.58
N ILE A 240 19.74 -18.56 -0.68
CA ILE A 240 19.12 -19.15 0.51
C ILE A 240 17.78 -19.82 0.16
N LEU A 241 16.92 -19.13 -0.59
CA LEU A 241 15.58 -19.61 -0.93
C LEU A 241 15.56 -20.51 -2.17
N GLY A 242 16.52 -20.34 -3.10
CA GLY A 242 16.62 -21.13 -4.34
C GLY A 242 17.45 -22.41 -4.23
N SER A 243 18.11 -22.67 -3.10
CA SER A 243 18.88 -23.91 -2.87
C SER A 243 18.08 -25.04 -2.21
N GLY A 244 16.84 -24.76 -1.77
CA GLY A 244 15.88 -25.79 -1.35
C GLY A 244 15.17 -26.41 -2.55
N GLU A 245 14.78 -27.69 -2.45
CA GLU A 245 13.75 -28.26 -3.33
C GLU A 245 12.44 -27.51 -3.04
N SER A 246 12.23 -26.36 -3.70
CA SER A 246 10.99 -25.60 -3.56
C SER A 246 9.89 -26.33 -4.34
N ASP A 247 9.01 -27.02 -3.63
CA ASP A 247 7.72 -27.49 -4.14
C ASP A 247 6.75 -26.31 -4.44
N GLY A 248 7.16 -25.09 -4.09
CA GLY A 248 6.49 -23.83 -4.44
C GLY A 248 6.87 -23.37 -5.85
N GLY A 249 5.87 -23.26 -6.73
CA GLY A 249 6.06 -22.81 -8.11
C GLY A 249 6.60 -21.38 -8.24
N ALA A 250 6.96 -20.98 -9.46
CA ALA A 250 7.48 -19.65 -9.79
C ALA A 250 6.59 -18.50 -9.25
N ALA A 251 7.21 -17.46 -8.69
CA ALA A 251 6.54 -16.23 -8.24
C ALA A 251 6.21 -15.34 -9.45
N VAL A 252 5.27 -15.79 -10.27
CA VAL A 252 4.92 -15.11 -11.53
C VAL A 252 3.98 -13.93 -11.28
N TRP A 253 4.43 -12.73 -11.62
CA TRP A 253 3.64 -11.50 -11.51
C TRP A 253 3.77 -10.67 -12.80
N HIS A 254 2.63 -10.32 -13.40
CA HIS A 254 2.55 -9.58 -14.68
C HIS A 254 3.43 -10.14 -15.82
N GLY A 255 3.65 -11.45 -15.83
CA GLY A 255 4.43 -12.17 -16.85
C GLY A 255 5.93 -12.28 -16.59
N ALA A 256 6.42 -11.71 -15.48
CA ALA A 256 7.78 -11.91 -15.00
C ALA A 256 7.79 -12.91 -13.84
N ASP A 257 8.79 -13.79 -13.79
CA ASP A 257 9.05 -14.64 -12.63
C ASP A 257 9.96 -13.89 -11.67
N LEU A 258 9.37 -13.34 -10.61
CA LEU A 258 10.08 -12.49 -9.64
C LEU A 258 11.11 -13.26 -8.82
N SER A 259 11.09 -14.60 -8.83
CA SER A 259 12.10 -15.41 -8.13
C SER A 259 13.46 -15.42 -8.85
N VAL A 260 13.46 -15.18 -10.16
CA VAL A 260 14.66 -15.23 -11.01
C VAL A 260 14.93 -13.95 -11.79
N ALA A 261 14.01 -12.98 -11.77
CA ALA A 261 14.16 -11.71 -12.47
C ALA A 261 15.32 -10.88 -11.90
N GLU A 262 16.07 -10.22 -12.78
CA GLU A 262 17.14 -9.30 -12.39
C GLU A 262 16.57 -8.01 -11.76
N PRO A 263 17.34 -7.29 -10.91
CA PRO A 263 16.86 -6.07 -10.24
C PRO A 263 16.22 -5.05 -11.20
N GLU A 264 16.86 -4.79 -12.34
CA GLU A 264 16.34 -3.84 -13.33
C GLU A 264 15.07 -4.34 -14.03
N GLU A 265 14.90 -5.65 -14.17
CA GLU A 265 13.68 -6.24 -14.71
C GLU A 265 12.52 -6.10 -13.72
N MET A 266 12.76 -6.37 -12.43
CA MET A 266 11.75 -6.18 -11.38
C MET A 266 11.33 -4.72 -11.23
N GLU A 267 12.31 -3.79 -11.19
CA GLU A 267 12.04 -2.35 -11.16
C GLU A 267 11.17 -1.93 -12.35
N LYS A 268 11.52 -2.39 -13.55
CA LYS A 268 10.78 -2.08 -14.76
C LYS A 268 9.36 -2.66 -14.72
N VAL A 269 9.20 -3.92 -14.36
CA VAL A 269 7.88 -4.59 -14.31
C VAL A 269 6.98 -3.89 -13.29
N LEU A 270 7.50 -3.51 -12.13
CA LEU A 270 6.73 -2.75 -11.15
C LEU A 270 6.41 -1.36 -11.65
N ALA A 271 7.38 -0.58 -12.13
CA ALA A 271 7.16 0.78 -12.61
C ALA A 271 6.14 0.81 -13.76
N ASP A 272 6.26 -0.12 -14.71
CA ASP A 272 5.34 -0.27 -15.83
C ASP A 272 3.95 -0.68 -15.32
N THR A 273 3.87 -1.61 -14.36
CA THR A 273 2.59 -2.12 -13.84
C THR A 273 1.88 -1.10 -12.97
N VAL A 274 2.54 -0.54 -11.95
CA VAL A 274 1.99 0.51 -11.06
C VAL A 274 1.47 1.65 -11.91
N LEU A 275 2.29 2.16 -12.84
CA LEU A 275 1.90 3.31 -13.65
C LEU A 275 0.79 2.96 -14.65
N LYS A 276 0.82 1.76 -15.25
CA LYS A 276 -0.23 1.29 -16.17
C LYS A 276 -1.56 1.11 -15.46
N GLU A 277 -1.59 0.36 -14.36
CA GLU A 277 -2.82 0.12 -13.59
C GLU A 277 -3.36 1.43 -13.01
N PHE A 278 -2.49 2.31 -12.51
CA PHE A 278 -2.88 3.63 -12.05
C PHE A 278 -3.54 4.46 -13.18
N LYS A 279 -2.95 4.48 -14.39
CA LYS A 279 -3.56 5.14 -15.56
C LYS A 279 -4.90 4.53 -15.95
N VAL A 280 -5.01 3.19 -15.96
CA VAL A 280 -6.26 2.50 -16.26
C VAL A 280 -7.35 2.91 -15.28
N ARG A 281 -7.03 2.95 -14.00
CA ARG A 281 -7.94 3.34 -12.91
C ARG A 281 -8.38 4.80 -13.01
N LEU A 282 -7.45 5.73 -13.25
CA LEU A 282 -7.77 7.14 -13.52
C LEU A 282 -8.73 7.27 -14.73
N GLY A 283 -8.45 6.52 -15.80
CA GLY A 283 -9.29 6.52 -17.01
C GLY A 283 -10.73 6.06 -16.75
N ARG A 284 -10.95 5.09 -15.85
CA ARG A 284 -12.30 4.60 -15.48
C ARG A 284 -13.18 5.69 -14.85
N ILE A 285 -12.56 6.66 -14.18
CA ILE A 285 -13.27 7.77 -13.53
C ILE A 285 -13.19 9.09 -14.31
N GLY A 286 -12.69 9.03 -15.56
CA GLY A 286 -12.64 10.18 -16.46
C GLY A 286 -11.48 11.14 -16.20
N LEU A 287 -10.48 10.74 -15.42
CA LEU A 287 -9.24 11.50 -15.20
C LEU A 287 -8.16 11.11 -16.20
N GLU A 288 -7.40 12.09 -16.66
CA GLU A 288 -6.19 11.87 -17.45
C GLU A 288 -4.96 11.97 -16.54
N TYR A 289 -4.13 10.93 -16.56
CA TYR A 289 -2.88 10.93 -15.82
C TYR A 289 -1.99 12.10 -16.25
N GLN A 290 -1.62 12.93 -15.27
CA GLN A 290 -0.69 14.01 -15.47
C GLN A 290 0.70 13.60 -14.98
N SER A 291 1.65 13.51 -15.92
CA SER A 291 3.04 13.20 -15.56
C SER A 291 3.61 14.30 -14.64
N PRO A 292 4.14 13.96 -13.46
CA PRO A 292 4.87 14.93 -12.65
C PRO A 292 6.18 15.34 -13.36
N PRO A 293 6.74 16.51 -13.03
CA PRO A 293 8.07 16.89 -13.53
C PRO A 293 9.11 15.82 -13.13
N LYS A 294 10.06 15.53 -14.02
CA LYS A 294 11.17 14.61 -13.72
C LYS A 294 11.93 15.12 -12.49
N PRO A 295 12.37 14.23 -11.58
CA PRO A 295 13.29 14.60 -10.50
C PRO A 295 14.49 15.34 -11.08
N LYS A 296 14.87 16.46 -10.47
CA LYS A 296 16.26 16.92 -10.59
C LYS A 296 17.06 15.90 -9.79
N ALA A 297 18.03 15.25 -10.43
CA ALA A 297 18.98 14.40 -9.71
C ALA A 297 19.53 15.20 -8.50
N ALA A 298 19.45 14.59 -7.31
CA ALA A 298 20.00 15.16 -6.09
C ALA A 298 21.53 15.23 -6.19
#